data_AF-A0A401KB85-F1
#
_entry.id   AF-A0A401KB85-F1
#
_cell.length_a   1.000
_cell.length_b   1.000
_cell.length_c   1.000
_cell.angle_alpha   90.00
_cell.angle_beta   90.00
_cell.angle_gamma   90.00
#
_symmetry.space_group_name_H-M   'P 1'
#
loop_
_entity.id
_entity.type
_entity.pdbx_description
1 polymer ?
#
loop_
_entity_poly.entity_id
_entity_poly.type
_entity_poly.pdbx_seq_one_letter_code
_entity_poly.pdbx_strand_id
1 'polypeptide(L)'
;MTQDPGGSDLLRRFAGRRVRIQSALTGCAVTRDGVRVGTGGAPSQERADQVRTQLESSAKTHAAKAAAEGALDGDIKPGVIMVGTLGPLREADEETLRKGYKKGYLKGAEMWHPGKPPALSEDDFVAQVRGWTTVETFSIPGVMNSRHPALVPRRFDGDFASTFGSFMLGTTGDLVVAKTNDDAAYLLTQVLCKGDAPAYRDCAAKYERGRFDANTGDELGSDMKPKNNGVAINTGDYTLRAKAH
;
A
#
# COMPACT_ATOMS: atom_id res chain seq x y z
N MET A 1 -39.51 36.26 31.34
CA MET A 1 -38.12 36.54 31.76
C MET A 1 -37.40 35.21 31.78
N THR A 2 -36.44 35.06 30.89
CA THR A 2 -35.75 33.83 30.52
C THR A 2 -34.39 33.76 31.19
N GLN A 3 -34.07 32.58 31.74
CA GLN A 3 -32.71 32.09 31.95
C GLN A 3 -32.61 30.69 31.33
N ASP A 4 -31.47 30.44 30.71
CA ASP A 4 -30.97 29.21 30.08
C ASP A 4 -30.84 28.05 31.11
N PRO A 5 -30.85 26.76 30.73
CA PRO A 5 -29.66 26.13 30.14
C PRO A 5 -29.94 25.01 29.10
N GLY A 6 -29.29 25.07 27.94
CA GLY A 6 -29.47 24.09 26.85
C GLY A 6 -28.23 23.29 26.41
N GLY A 7 -27.26 23.04 27.29
CA GLY A 7 -26.10 22.19 27.00
C GLY A 7 -26.35 20.72 27.33
N SER A 8 -27.11 19.96 26.53
CA SER A 8 -27.32 18.50 26.70
C SER A 8 -28.02 17.84 25.50
N ASP A 9 -27.45 17.83 24.29
CA ASP A 9 -28.08 17.02 23.21
C ASP A 9 -27.14 16.36 22.18
N LEU A 10 -25.84 16.24 22.48
CA LEU A 10 -24.88 15.53 21.60
C LEU A 10 -24.34 14.21 22.16
N LEU A 11 -24.75 13.81 23.37
CA LEU A 11 -24.29 12.56 24.00
C LEU A 11 -25.31 11.41 23.95
N ARG A 12 -26.43 11.55 23.23
CA ARG A 12 -27.48 10.51 23.16
C ARG A 12 -27.41 9.55 21.96
N ARG A 13 -26.39 9.63 21.09
CA ARG A 13 -26.26 8.72 19.93
C ARG A 13 -25.20 7.62 20.01
N PHE A 14 -24.47 7.47 21.13
CA PHE A 14 -23.43 6.43 21.27
C PHE A 14 -23.59 5.47 22.46
N ALA A 15 -24.72 5.48 23.15
CA ALA A 15 -25.03 4.51 24.20
C ALA A 15 -25.80 3.31 23.63
N GLY A 16 -25.11 2.41 22.91
CA GLY A 16 -25.81 1.28 22.30
C GLY A 16 -24.96 0.21 21.63
N ARG A 17 -23.79 -0.17 22.17
CA ARG A 17 -23.15 -1.48 21.91
C ARG A 17 -21.98 -1.73 22.87
N ARG A 18 -22.29 -2.21 24.08
CA ARG A 18 -21.31 -2.91 24.93
C ARG A 18 -21.12 -4.32 24.36
N VAL A 19 -20.03 -4.56 23.64
CA VAL A 19 -19.60 -5.93 23.32
C VAL A 19 -18.73 -6.42 24.48
N ARG A 20 -19.32 -7.33 25.28
CA ARG A 20 -18.58 -8.14 26.26
C ARG A 20 -17.65 -9.08 25.49
N ILE A 21 -16.34 -8.94 25.68
CA ILE A 21 -15.39 -9.98 25.32
C ILE A 21 -15.35 -10.94 26.52
N GLN A 22 -16.19 -11.98 26.47
CA GLN A 22 -16.02 -13.15 27.33
C GLN A 22 -15.02 -14.08 26.67
N SER A 23 -13.91 -14.31 27.37
CA SER A 23 -12.96 -15.36 27.08
C SER A 23 -13.66 -16.72 27.13
N ALA A 24 -13.75 -17.38 25.98
CA ALA A 24 -13.97 -18.82 25.90
C ALA A 24 -12.77 -19.42 25.16
N LEU A 25 -11.79 -19.86 25.95
CA LEU A 25 -10.85 -20.89 25.54
C LEU A 25 -11.61 -22.19 25.30
N THR A 26 -11.03 -23.03 24.44
CA THR A 26 -11.39 -24.43 24.10
C THR A 26 -12.35 -24.61 22.92
N GLY A 27 -11.82 -25.19 21.82
CA GLY A 27 -12.61 -25.99 20.88
C GLY A 27 -12.42 -25.67 19.39
N CYS A 28 -11.47 -26.35 18.75
CA CYS A 28 -11.40 -26.64 17.30
C CYS A 28 -11.44 -25.46 16.30
N ALA A 29 -10.27 -24.95 15.93
CA ALA A 29 -10.11 -24.19 14.68
C ALA A 29 -10.17 -25.15 13.47
N VAL A 30 -11.38 -25.32 12.92
CA VAL A 30 -11.61 -25.90 11.60
C VAL A 30 -11.93 -24.74 10.66
N THR A 31 -10.99 -24.35 9.80
CA THR A 31 -11.36 -23.59 8.60
C THR A 31 -11.99 -24.57 7.63
N ARG A 32 -13.04 -24.14 6.93
CA ARG A 32 -13.95 -24.97 6.11
C ARG A 32 -13.30 -25.71 4.93
N ASP A 33 -11.97 -25.62 4.78
CA ASP A 33 -11.14 -26.31 3.77
C ASP A 33 -9.97 -27.14 4.35
N GLY A 34 -10.01 -27.53 5.64
CA GLY A 34 -9.29 -28.72 6.12
C GLY A 34 -7.76 -28.65 6.27
N VAL A 35 -7.11 -27.49 6.27
CA VAL A 35 -5.65 -27.43 6.53
C VAL A 35 -5.37 -27.44 8.03
N ARG A 36 -4.98 -28.61 8.56
CA ARG A 36 -4.39 -28.72 9.91
C ARG A 36 -2.93 -28.24 9.86
N VAL A 37 -2.65 -27.08 10.46
CA VAL A 37 -1.27 -26.68 10.76
C VAL A 37 -0.88 -27.39 12.06
N GLY A 38 -0.27 -28.57 11.92
CA GLY A 38 0.26 -29.33 13.03
C GLY A 38 1.51 -28.66 13.59
N THR A 39 1.52 -28.41 14.90
CA THR A 39 2.73 -28.11 15.68
C THR A 39 3.58 -29.37 15.77
N GLY A 40 4.71 -29.41 15.05
CA GLY A 40 5.75 -30.43 15.25
C GLY A 40 6.50 -30.82 13.97
N GLY A 41 7.75 -30.38 13.86
CA GLY A 41 8.71 -30.78 12.81
C GLY A 41 8.82 -29.79 11.66
N ALA A 42 10.06 -29.52 11.22
CA ALA A 42 10.31 -28.75 10.01
C ALA A 42 9.55 -29.39 8.83
N PRO A 43 8.79 -28.62 8.03
CA PRO A 43 8.05 -29.18 6.92
C PRO A 43 9.02 -29.84 5.93
N SER A 44 8.65 -31.00 5.38
CA SER A 44 9.36 -31.55 4.22
C SER A 44 9.32 -30.53 3.07
N GLN A 45 10.37 -30.49 2.25
CA GLN A 45 10.47 -29.52 1.14
C GLN A 45 9.22 -29.55 0.24
N GLU A 46 8.70 -30.74 -0.08
CA GLU A 46 7.45 -30.89 -0.86
C GLU A 46 6.24 -30.21 -0.20
N ARG A 47 6.14 -30.23 1.13
CA ARG A 47 5.02 -29.62 1.85
C ARG A 47 5.17 -28.10 1.90
N ALA A 48 6.40 -27.59 1.99
CA ALA A 48 6.68 -26.17 1.84
C ALA A 48 6.36 -25.69 0.41
N ASP A 49 6.68 -26.49 -0.61
CA ASP A 49 6.42 -26.18 -2.02
C ASP A 49 4.92 -26.23 -2.36
N GLN A 50 4.17 -27.18 -1.80
CA GLN A 50 2.70 -27.23 -1.93
C GLN A 50 2.03 -26.02 -1.27
N VAL A 51 2.46 -25.66 -0.05
CA VAL A 51 1.94 -24.47 0.64
C VAL A 51 2.31 -23.20 -0.14
N ARG A 52 3.54 -23.10 -0.67
CA ARG A 52 3.97 -22.00 -1.54
C ARG A 52 3.08 -21.88 -2.78
N THR A 53 2.87 -22.97 -3.50
CA THR A 53 2.07 -22.99 -4.73
C THR A 53 0.61 -22.60 -4.47
N GLN A 54 0.04 -23.07 -3.36
CA GLN A 54 -1.33 -22.76 -2.96
C GLN A 54 -1.49 -21.29 -2.51
N LEU A 55 -0.49 -20.72 -1.84
CA LEU A 55 -0.47 -19.31 -1.48
C LEU A 55 -0.29 -18.41 -2.72
N GLU A 56 0.59 -18.79 -3.64
CA GLU A 56 0.81 -18.07 -4.89
C GLU A 56 -0.45 -18.06 -5.77
N SER A 57 -1.18 -19.19 -5.86
CA SER A 57 -2.43 -19.26 -6.62
C SER A 57 -3.57 -18.46 -5.96
N SER A 58 -3.69 -18.53 -4.62
CA SER A 58 -4.74 -17.81 -3.88
C SER A 58 -4.51 -16.29 -3.88
N ALA A 59 -3.25 -15.85 -3.84
CA ALA A 59 -2.87 -14.44 -3.90
C ALA A 59 -3.14 -13.81 -5.29
N LYS A 60 -3.08 -14.60 -6.36
CA LYS A 60 -3.38 -14.15 -7.72
C LYS A 60 -4.87 -13.83 -7.92
N THR A 61 -5.79 -14.62 -7.37
CA THR A 61 -7.21 -14.57 -7.80
C THR A 61 -8.07 -13.59 -7.00
N HIS A 62 -7.88 -13.47 -5.68
CA HIS A 62 -8.74 -12.62 -4.84
C HIS A 62 -8.09 -11.29 -4.43
N ALA A 63 -6.78 -11.27 -4.23
CA ALA A 63 -6.07 -10.07 -3.80
C ALA A 63 -5.74 -9.13 -4.97
N ALA A 64 -5.66 -9.62 -6.21
CA ALA A 64 -5.48 -8.78 -7.40
C ALA A 64 -6.67 -7.85 -7.63
N LYS A 65 -7.89 -8.35 -7.47
CA LYS A 65 -9.12 -7.58 -7.65
C LYS A 65 -9.31 -6.51 -6.56
N ALA A 66 -9.22 -6.90 -5.30
CA ALA A 66 -9.39 -5.97 -4.17
C ALA A 66 -8.27 -4.92 -4.09
N ALA A 67 -7.04 -5.24 -4.50
CA ALA A 67 -5.96 -4.27 -4.54
C ALA A 67 -6.04 -3.33 -5.75
N ALA A 68 -6.51 -3.81 -6.91
CA ALA A 68 -6.79 -2.92 -8.05
C ALA A 68 -7.93 -1.96 -7.72
N GLU A 69 -8.97 -2.43 -7.04
CA GLU A 69 -10.09 -1.59 -6.58
C GLU A 69 -9.65 -0.62 -5.46
N GLY A 70 -8.90 -1.08 -4.45
CA GLY A 70 -8.39 -0.22 -3.36
C GLY A 70 -7.26 0.74 -3.75
N ALA A 71 -6.60 0.54 -4.89
CA ALA A 71 -5.57 1.45 -5.39
C ALA A 71 -6.06 2.75 -5.93
N LEU A 72 -7.33 2.74 -6.29
CA LEU A 72 -7.97 3.78 -7.06
C LEU A 72 -9.17 4.33 -6.26
N ASP A 73 -9.21 4.01 -4.95
CA ASP A 73 -10.29 4.35 -4.01
C ASP A 73 -9.78 5.04 -2.73
N GLY A 74 -8.54 5.53 -2.73
CA GLY A 74 -8.01 6.35 -1.65
C GLY A 74 -8.20 7.84 -1.91
N ASP A 75 -8.33 8.64 -0.84
CA ASP A 75 -8.21 10.11 -0.85
C ASP A 75 -6.76 10.56 -1.20
N ILE A 76 -6.17 9.98 -2.24
CA ILE A 76 -4.85 10.35 -2.74
C ILE A 76 -5.06 11.51 -3.70
N LYS A 77 -4.36 12.62 -3.44
CA LYS A 77 -4.33 13.80 -4.31
C LYS A 77 -3.16 13.73 -5.29
N PRO A 78 -3.21 14.44 -6.43
CA PRO A 78 -2.03 14.69 -7.25
C PRO A 78 -0.94 15.44 -6.48
N GLY A 79 0.31 15.35 -6.96
CA GLY A 79 1.45 16.00 -6.32
C GLY A 79 1.90 15.35 -5.01
N VAL A 80 1.83 14.02 -4.90
CA VAL A 80 2.35 13.27 -3.74
C VAL A 80 3.50 12.34 -4.16
N ILE A 81 4.56 12.36 -3.36
CA ILE A 81 5.68 11.42 -3.41
C ILE A 81 5.45 10.37 -2.32
N MET A 82 5.68 9.10 -2.64
CA MET A 82 5.66 8.01 -1.68
C MET A 82 7.01 7.31 -1.69
N VAL A 83 7.59 7.13 -0.51
CA VAL A 83 8.84 6.40 -0.30
C VAL A 83 8.54 5.17 0.56
N GLY A 84 8.90 3.99 0.08
CA GLY A 84 8.64 2.75 0.79
C GLY A 84 9.22 1.54 0.08
N THR A 85 8.97 0.36 0.63
CA THR A 85 9.54 -0.88 0.10
C THR A 85 8.55 -1.64 -0.76
N LEU A 86 9.02 -2.25 -1.84
CA LEU A 86 8.19 -3.03 -2.76
C LEU A 86 7.64 -4.29 -2.10
N GLY A 87 6.34 -4.51 -2.27
CA GLY A 87 5.69 -5.80 -2.07
C GLY A 87 5.75 -6.66 -3.33
N PRO A 88 4.95 -7.74 -3.39
CA PRO A 88 4.88 -8.59 -4.58
C PRO A 88 4.34 -7.85 -5.80
N LEU A 89 4.88 -8.16 -6.98
CA LEU A 89 4.32 -7.73 -8.25
C LEU A 89 3.12 -8.61 -8.62
N ARG A 90 2.03 -7.98 -9.01
CA ARG A 90 0.91 -8.63 -9.69
C ARG A 90 0.92 -8.19 -11.14
N GLU A 91 1.54 -9.00 -11.98
CA GLU A 91 1.48 -8.81 -13.44
C GLU A 91 0.05 -8.99 -13.94
N ALA A 92 -0.30 -8.23 -14.95
CA ALA A 92 -1.63 -8.22 -15.54
C ALA A 92 -1.51 -8.34 -17.07
N ASP A 93 -2.36 -9.19 -17.64
CA ASP A 93 -2.58 -9.22 -19.08
C ASP A 93 -3.34 -7.95 -19.53
N GLU A 94 -3.41 -7.76 -20.85
CA GLU A 94 -4.06 -6.61 -21.45
C GLU A 94 -5.54 -6.48 -21.04
N GLU A 95 -6.29 -7.59 -20.99
CA GLU A 95 -7.69 -7.57 -20.58
C GLU A 95 -7.84 -7.03 -19.14
N THR A 96 -7.00 -7.52 -18.24
CA THR A 96 -6.97 -7.10 -16.84
C THR A 96 -6.56 -5.63 -16.70
N LEU A 97 -5.58 -5.17 -17.47
CA LEU A 97 -5.15 -3.76 -17.49
C LEU A 97 -6.27 -2.84 -17.98
N ARG A 98 -6.94 -3.17 -19.11
CA ARG A 98 -8.07 -2.39 -19.64
C ARG A 98 -9.23 -2.32 -18.65
N LYS A 99 -9.50 -3.42 -17.95
CA LYS A 99 -10.53 -3.46 -16.89
C LYS A 99 -10.14 -2.61 -15.68
N GLY A 100 -8.88 -2.67 -15.25
CA GLY A 100 -8.35 -1.82 -14.17
C GLY A 100 -8.42 -0.34 -14.52
N TYR A 101 -8.08 0.01 -15.75
CA TYR A 101 -8.22 1.37 -16.29
C TYR A 101 -9.67 1.87 -16.17
N LYS A 102 -10.63 1.11 -16.71
CA LYS A 102 -12.05 1.50 -16.74
C LYS A 102 -12.67 1.60 -15.35
N LYS A 103 -12.32 0.68 -14.45
CA LYS A 103 -12.98 0.57 -13.14
C LYS A 103 -12.37 1.43 -12.05
N GLY A 104 -11.09 1.76 -12.15
CA GLY A 104 -10.42 2.52 -11.12
C GLY A 104 -9.70 3.75 -11.64
N TYR A 105 -8.90 3.66 -12.71
CA TYR A 105 -8.11 4.80 -13.16
C TYR A 105 -8.99 5.97 -13.60
N LEU A 106 -10.03 5.68 -14.39
CA LEU A 106 -11.02 6.69 -14.80
C LEU A 106 -11.76 7.32 -13.62
N LYS A 107 -11.96 6.60 -12.51
CA LYS A 107 -12.60 7.14 -11.31
C LYS A 107 -11.72 8.21 -10.66
N GLY A 108 -10.42 7.96 -10.58
CA GLY A 108 -9.44 8.95 -10.09
C GLY A 108 -9.36 10.18 -11.00
N ALA A 109 -9.29 9.96 -12.31
CA ALA A 109 -9.26 11.03 -13.31
C ALA A 109 -10.51 11.93 -13.21
N GLU A 110 -11.72 11.36 -13.18
CA GLU A 110 -12.96 12.13 -13.07
C GLU A 110 -13.08 12.87 -11.73
N MET A 111 -12.59 12.28 -10.64
CA MET A 111 -12.60 12.90 -9.31
C MET A 111 -11.72 14.16 -9.26
N TRP A 112 -10.51 14.10 -9.81
CA TRP A 112 -9.54 15.20 -9.73
C TRP A 112 -9.63 16.19 -10.89
N HIS A 113 -10.12 15.74 -12.04
CA HIS A 113 -10.20 16.50 -13.29
C HIS A 113 -11.53 16.27 -14.03
N PRO A 114 -12.67 16.66 -13.43
CA PRO A 114 -13.98 16.41 -14.03
C PRO A 114 -14.11 17.08 -15.40
N GLY A 115 -14.57 16.32 -16.39
CA GLY A 115 -14.77 16.79 -17.76
C GLY A 115 -13.48 17.03 -18.56
N LYS A 116 -12.31 16.63 -18.04
CA LYS A 116 -11.05 16.61 -18.80
C LYS A 116 -10.68 15.17 -19.18
N PRO A 117 -9.94 14.98 -20.29
CA PRO A 117 -9.40 13.66 -20.60
C PRO A 117 -8.41 13.21 -19.51
N PRO A 118 -8.37 11.91 -19.16
CA PRO A 118 -7.36 11.36 -18.27
C PRO A 118 -5.93 11.60 -18.79
N ALA A 119 -4.96 11.70 -17.88
CA ALA A 119 -3.56 11.92 -18.20
C ALA A 119 -2.94 10.77 -19.01
N LEU A 120 -3.41 9.53 -18.82
CA LEU A 120 -3.11 8.40 -19.70
C LEU A 120 -4.37 7.96 -20.42
N SER A 121 -4.29 7.81 -21.75
CA SER A 121 -5.32 7.10 -22.50
C SER A 121 -5.37 5.61 -22.12
N GLU A 122 -6.45 4.91 -22.46
CA GLU A 122 -6.54 3.46 -22.20
C GLU A 122 -5.40 2.68 -22.87
N ASP A 123 -5.08 3.03 -24.12
CA ASP A 123 -4.04 2.36 -24.88
C ASP A 123 -2.64 2.70 -24.35
N ASP A 124 -2.40 3.95 -23.95
CA ASP A 124 -1.16 4.34 -23.28
C ASP A 124 -1.00 3.62 -21.93
N PHE A 125 -2.09 3.49 -21.17
CA PHE A 125 -2.09 2.78 -19.90
C PHE A 125 -1.67 1.31 -20.10
N VAL A 126 -2.28 0.60 -21.05
CA VAL A 126 -1.95 -0.79 -21.39
C VAL A 126 -0.52 -0.93 -21.90
N ALA A 127 -0.08 0.02 -22.74
CA ALA A 127 1.26 0.03 -23.31
C ALA A 127 2.35 0.32 -22.26
N GLN A 128 2.05 1.11 -21.23
CA GLN A 128 3.05 1.57 -20.26
C GLN A 128 3.04 0.79 -18.95
N VAL A 129 1.91 0.22 -18.54
CA VAL A 129 1.76 -0.47 -17.24
C VAL A 129 1.89 -1.98 -17.44
N ARG A 130 2.65 -2.66 -16.57
CA ARG A 130 2.73 -4.14 -16.55
C ARG A 130 1.88 -4.80 -15.47
N GLY A 131 1.40 -4.00 -14.52
CA GLY A 131 0.60 -4.47 -13.40
C GLY A 131 0.69 -3.55 -12.20
N TRP A 132 0.52 -4.14 -11.03
CA TRP A 132 0.34 -3.42 -9.77
C TRP A 132 1.23 -4.03 -8.69
N THR A 133 1.68 -3.21 -7.75
CA THR A 133 2.30 -3.69 -6.52
C THR A 133 1.72 -2.96 -5.32
N THR A 134 2.20 -3.28 -4.13
CA THR A 134 2.02 -2.47 -2.92
C THR A 134 3.37 -1.91 -2.50
N VAL A 135 3.40 -0.64 -2.13
CA VAL A 135 4.53 0.01 -1.47
C VAL A 135 4.22 0.12 0.01
N GLU A 136 5.08 -0.47 0.84
CA GLU A 136 4.96 -0.43 2.29
C GLU A 136 5.75 0.77 2.83
N THR A 137 5.03 1.73 3.42
CA THR A 137 5.61 2.96 3.99
C THR A 137 5.86 2.83 5.48
N PHE A 138 5.17 1.91 6.15
CA PHE A 138 5.31 1.67 7.58
C PHE A 138 4.92 0.24 7.94
N SER A 139 5.65 -0.36 8.88
CA SER A 139 5.24 -1.62 9.52
C SER A 139 5.70 -1.71 10.96
N ILE A 140 4.77 -2.11 11.82
CA ILE A 140 5.06 -2.69 13.14
C ILE A 140 4.63 -4.17 13.04
N PRO A 141 5.60 -5.11 13.08
CA PRO A 141 5.31 -6.54 13.03
C PRO A 141 4.25 -6.95 14.06
N GLY A 142 3.23 -7.68 13.61
CA GLY A 142 2.14 -8.18 14.47
C GLY A 142 1.10 -7.13 14.91
N VAL A 143 1.24 -5.85 14.53
CA VAL A 143 0.32 -4.78 14.94
C VAL A 143 -0.38 -4.15 13.74
N MET A 144 0.39 -3.52 12.84
CA MET A 144 -0.15 -2.84 11.67
C MET A 144 0.92 -2.60 10.61
N ASN A 145 0.49 -2.54 9.36
CA ASN A 145 1.30 -2.04 8.25
C ASN A 145 0.50 -1.02 7.45
N SER A 146 1.20 -0.05 6.86
CA SER A 146 0.66 0.89 5.90
C SER A 146 1.18 0.51 4.53
N ARG A 147 0.27 0.02 3.69
CA ARG A 147 0.55 -0.41 2.33
C ARG A 147 -0.31 0.37 1.38
N HIS A 148 0.32 0.96 0.37
CA HIS A 148 -0.37 1.70 -0.66
C HIS A 148 -0.06 1.07 -2.00
N PRO A 149 -1.08 0.77 -2.80
CA PRO A 149 -0.85 0.22 -4.11
C PRO A 149 -0.28 1.26 -5.08
N ALA A 150 0.49 0.78 -6.05
CA ALA A 150 1.11 1.58 -7.09
C ALA A 150 1.11 0.83 -8.42
N LEU A 151 0.94 1.58 -9.50
CA LEU A 151 1.15 1.16 -10.87
C LEU A 151 2.63 0.89 -11.11
N VAL A 152 2.92 -0.21 -11.80
CA VAL A 152 4.29 -0.60 -12.16
C VAL A 152 4.47 -0.36 -13.66
N PRO A 153 5.26 0.66 -14.05
CA PRO A 153 5.61 0.84 -15.45
C PRO A 153 6.38 -0.37 -15.99
N ARG A 154 6.20 -0.71 -17.27
CA ARG A 154 6.91 -1.82 -17.94
C ARG A 154 8.43 -1.69 -17.85
N ARG A 155 8.93 -0.46 -17.95
CA ARG A 155 10.37 -0.13 -17.90
C ARG A 155 10.91 -0.02 -16.47
N PHE A 156 10.08 -0.18 -15.44
CA PHE A 156 10.54 -0.09 -14.06
C PHE A 156 11.31 -1.37 -13.68
N ASP A 157 12.55 -1.19 -13.24
CA ASP A 157 13.50 -2.25 -12.93
C ASP A 157 13.80 -2.28 -11.42
N GLY A 158 12.91 -2.90 -10.65
CA GLY A 158 13.06 -3.08 -9.21
C GLY A 158 12.78 -4.52 -8.80
N ASP A 159 13.36 -4.92 -7.68
CA ASP A 159 13.22 -6.25 -7.12
C ASP A 159 12.03 -6.29 -6.15
N PHE A 160 11.01 -7.06 -6.53
CA PHE A 160 9.75 -7.15 -5.80
C PHE A 160 9.86 -8.24 -4.73
N ALA A 161 9.22 -8.02 -3.58
CA ALA A 161 9.20 -9.03 -2.53
C ALA A 161 8.54 -10.32 -3.04
N SER A 162 9.11 -11.48 -2.72
CA SER A 162 8.42 -12.74 -2.98
C SER A 162 7.16 -12.83 -2.12
N THR A 163 6.06 -13.33 -2.69
CA THR A 163 4.79 -13.53 -1.96
C THR A 163 4.99 -14.41 -0.72
N PHE A 164 5.78 -15.48 -0.86
CA PHE A 164 6.11 -16.39 0.23
C PHE A 164 7.03 -15.76 1.29
N GLY A 165 8.11 -15.08 0.89
CA GLY A 165 9.03 -14.43 1.83
C GLY A 165 8.37 -13.28 2.58
N SER A 166 7.49 -12.52 1.92
CA SER A 166 6.68 -11.47 2.56
C SER A 166 5.77 -12.03 3.65
N PHE A 167 5.21 -13.23 3.42
CA PHE A 167 4.29 -13.89 4.34
C PHE A 167 5.00 -14.57 5.51
N MET A 168 6.12 -15.26 5.25
CA MET A 168 6.82 -16.07 6.26
C MET A 168 7.89 -15.32 7.04
N LEU A 169 8.59 -14.38 6.39
CA LEU A 169 9.80 -13.75 6.91
C LEU A 169 9.69 -12.22 6.99
N GLY A 170 8.57 -11.65 6.53
CA GLY A 170 8.39 -10.20 6.44
C GLY A 170 9.39 -9.54 5.49
N THR A 171 9.94 -10.28 4.52
CA THR A 171 10.91 -9.73 3.56
C THR A 171 10.23 -8.66 2.71
N THR A 172 10.88 -7.52 2.58
CA THR A 172 10.45 -6.43 1.70
C THR A 172 11.42 -6.33 0.52
N GLY A 173 10.92 -5.92 -0.65
CA GLY A 173 11.74 -5.74 -1.85
C GLY A 173 12.53 -4.43 -1.80
N ASP A 174 12.92 -3.94 -2.98
CA ASP A 174 13.65 -2.67 -3.10
C ASP A 174 12.97 -1.51 -2.38
N LEU A 175 13.77 -0.58 -1.85
CA LEU A 175 13.29 0.73 -1.43
C LEU A 175 13.12 1.60 -2.67
N VAL A 176 11.94 2.18 -2.84
CA VAL A 176 11.54 2.86 -4.07
C VAL A 176 10.83 4.18 -3.80
N VAL A 177 10.70 4.94 -4.89
CA VAL A 177 9.82 6.12 -4.96
C VAL A 177 8.68 5.85 -5.93
N ALA A 178 7.46 6.14 -5.49
CA ALA A 178 6.31 6.31 -6.35
C ALA A 178 5.86 7.78 -6.35
N LYS A 179 5.35 8.28 -7.47
CA LYS A 179 4.75 9.61 -7.56
C LYS A 179 3.35 9.51 -8.13
N THR A 180 2.44 10.32 -7.62
CA THR A 180 1.11 10.45 -8.23
C THR A 180 1.23 11.20 -9.55
N ASN A 181 0.54 10.72 -10.59
CA ASN A 181 0.26 11.54 -11.76
C ASN A 181 -0.88 12.54 -11.49
N ASP A 182 -1.29 13.26 -12.53
CA ASP A 182 -2.40 14.24 -12.48
C ASP A 182 -3.74 13.57 -12.11
N ASP A 183 -3.95 12.31 -12.46
CA ASP A 183 -5.15 11.54 -12.07
C ASP A 183 -5.05 10.89 -10.68
N ALA A 184 -4.06 11.28 -9.88
CA ALA A 184 -3.78 10.81 -8.53
C ALA A 184 -3.46 9.31 -8.37
N ALA A 185 -3.07 8.63 -9.44
CA ALA A 185 -2.56 7.26 -9.36
C ALA A 185 -1.06 7.28 -9.06
N TYR A 186 -0.60 6.47 -8.09
CA TYR A 186 0.84 6.30 -7.86
C TYR A 186 1.48 5.47 -8.98
N LEU A 187 2.52 5.99 -9.61
CA LEU A 187 3.41 5.26 -10.52
C LEU A 187 4.78 5.10 -9.87
N LEU A 188 5.35 3.90 -9.92
CA LEU A 188 6.74 3.70 -9.53
C LEU A 188 7.67 4.48 -10.47
N THR A 189 8.62 5.22 -9.90
CA THR A 189 9.50 6.13 -10.66
C THR A 189 10.97 5.78 -10.53
N GLN A 190 11.42 5.35 -9.34
CA GLN A 190 12.84 5.14 -9.08
C GLN A 190 13.06 4.08 -8.00
N VAL A 191 14.11 3.28 -8.18
CA VAL A 191 14.72 2.47 -7.11
C VAL A 191 15.76 3.30 -6.38
N LEU A 192 15.63 3.40 -5.07
CA LEU A 192 16.57 4.11 -4.19
C LEU A 192 17.64 3.18 -3.66
N CYS A 193 17.23 2.00 -3.17
CA CYS A 193 18.12 1.00 -2.59
C CYS A 193 17.70 -0.40 -3.00
N LYS A 194 18.67 -1.20 -3.44
CA LYS A 194 18.48 -2.60 -3.79
C LYS A 194 18.37 -3.46 -2.53
N GLY A 195 17.27 -4.20 -2.39
CA GLY A 195 16.93 -4.95 -1.16
C GLY A 195 17.91 -6.08 -0.84
N ASP A 196 18.56 -6.63 -1.85
CA ASP A 196 19.58 -7.68 -1.75
C ASP A 196 21.01 -7.15 -1.62
N ALA A 197 21.22 -5.84 -1.75
CA ALA A 197 22.55 -5.25 -1.69
C ALA A 197 23.13 -5.32 -0.27
N PRO A 198 24.41 -5.68 -0.09
CA PRO A 198 25.07 -5.71 1.23
C PRO A 198 24.99 -4.39 1.99
N ALA A 199 24.94 -3.26 1.26
CA ALA A 199 24.86 -1.91 1.80
C ALA A 199 23.43 -1.36 1.92
N TYR A 200 22.39 -2.22 1.85
CA TYR A 200 20.99 -1.77 1.90
C TYR A 200 20.71 -0.90 3.13
N ARG A 201 21.19 -1.30 4.31
CA ARG A 201 20.95 -0.55 5.56
C ARG A 201 21.54 0.87 5.51
N ASP A 202 22.76 1.00 5.02
CA ASP A 202 23.44 2.30 4.91
C ASP A 202 22.82 3.18 3.82
N CYS A 203 22.33 2.55 2.75
CA CYS A 203 21.56 3.24 1.72
C CYS A 203 20.22 3.74 2.27
N ALA A 204 19.44 2.86 2.90
CA ALA A 204 18.10 3.15 3.41
C ALA A 204 18.10 4.22 4.51
N ALA A 205 19.18 4.33 5.30
CA ALA A 205 19.32 5.34 6.34
C ALA A 205 19.29 6.80 5.83
N LYS A 206 19.43 7.02 4.52
CA LYS A 206 19.37 8.36 3.89
C LYS A 206 17.94 8.83 3.62
N TYR A 207 16.96 7.93 3.73
CA TYR A 207 15.59 8.14 3.27
C TYR A 207 14.61 7.89 4.41
N GLU A 208 13.54 8.68 4.46
CA GLU A 208 12.39 8.38 5.32
C GLU A 208 11.28 7.73 4.50
N ARG A 209 10.67 6.68 5.05
CA ARG A 209 9.51 6.05 4.43
C ARG A 209 8.25 6.80 4.83
N GLY A 210 7.36 7.03 3.86
CA GLY A 210 6.18 7.85 4.09
C GLY A 210 5.58 8.39 2.81
N ARG A 211 4.71 9.38 2.97
CA ARG A 211 4.13 10.17 1.88
C ARG A 211 4.52 11.63 2.10
N PHE A 212 4.87 12.32 1.03
CA PHE A 212 5.43 13.66 1.07
C PHE A 212 4.78 14.52 0.00
N ASP A 213 4.61 15.81 0.28
CA ASP A 213 4.16 16.76 -0.75
C ASP A 213 5.25 16.89 -1.82
N ALA A 214 4.89 16.75 -3.10
CA ALA A 214 5.86 16.77 -4.19
C ALA A 214 6.50 18.15 -4.42
N ASN A 215 5.86 19.22 -3.94
CA ASN A 215 6.37 20.58 -4.11
C ASN A 215 7.25 20.97 -2.92
N THR A 216 6.79 20.73 -1.69
CA THR A 216 7.51 21.18 -0.49
C THR A 216 8.45 20.13 0.06
N GLY A 217 8.17 18.84 -0.15
CA GLY A 217 8.88 17.71 0.46
C GLY A 217 8.44 17.40 1.89
N ASP A 218 7.42 18.09 2.42
CA ASP A 218 6.94 17.88 3.79
C ASP A 218 6.17 16.57 3.91
N GLU A 219 6.40 15.85 5.01
CA GLU A 219 5.69 14.60 5.29
C GLU A 219 4.20 14.85 5.53
N LEU A 220 3.37 14.04 4.87
CA LEU A 220 1.92 14.12 4.89
C LEU A 220 1.29 13.13 5.88
N GLY A 221 0.29 13.60 6.61
CA GLY A 221 -0.57 12.81 7.48
C GLY A 221 -1.54 11.90 6.70
N SER A 222 -2.40 11.19 7.44
CA SER A 222 -3.49 10.41 6.85
C SER A 222 -4.50 11.26 6.09
N ASP A 223 -4.65 12.53 6.49
CA ASP A 223 -5.53 13.55 5.92
C ASP A 223 -4.89 14.34 4.76
N MET A 224 -3.72 13.91 4.28
CA MET A 224 -2.95 14.54 3.20
C MET A 224 -2.52 15.99 3.48
N LYS A 225 -2.43 16.37 4.76
CA LYS A 225 -1.87 17.65 5.21
C LYS A 225 -0.47 17.46 5.78
N PRO A 226 0.40 18.48 5.73
CA PRO A 226 1.70 18.43 6.38
C PRO A 226 1.57 18.09 7.86
N LYS A 227 2.39 17.16 8.34
CA LYS A 227 2.44 16.81 9.77
C LYS A 227 3.16 17.92 10.53
N ASN A 228 2.59 18.37 11.65
CA ASN A 228 3.21 19.38 12.52
C ASN A 228 4.62 19.00 13.00
N ASN A 229 4.89 17.70 13.18
CA ASN A 229 6.20 17.16 13.57
C ASN A 229 6.76 16.20 12.51
N GLY A 230 6.35 16.37 11.26
CA GLY A 230 6.83 15.54 10.15
C GLY A 230 8.30 15.79 9.85
N VAL A 231 8.91 14.86 9.10
CA VAL A 231 10.19 15.14 8.45
C VAL A 231 9.96 15.85 7.11
N ALA A 232 11.04 16.36 6.51
CA ALA A 232 11.02 16.85 5.15
C ALA A 232 12.09 16.14 4.33
N ILE A 233 11.81 15.89 3.05
CA ILE A 233 12.75 15.29 2.08
C ILE A 233 13.08 16.28 0.96
N ASN A 234 14.29 16.22 0.42
CA ASN A 234 14.63 16.91 -0.83
C ASN A 234 13.85 16.25 -1.97
N THR A 235 13.05 17.01 -2.73
CA THR A 235 12.16 16.43 -3.75
C THR A 235 12.91 16.02 -5.03
N GLY A 236 14.16 16.46 -5.18
CA GLY A 236 15.04 16.11 -6.30
C GLY A 236 15.76 14.76 -6.12
N ASP A 237 16.18 14.43 -4.89
CA ASP A 237 16.94 13.21 -4.59
C ASP A 237 16.30 12.31 -3.50
N TYR A 238 15.18 12.75 -2.93
CA TYR A 238 14.37 12.07 -1.90
C TYR A 238 15.04 11.87 -0.55
N THR A 239 16.25 12.40 -0.36
CA THR A 239 16.98 12.28 0.90
C THR A 239 16.37 13.16 1.98
N LEU A 240 16.56 12.76 3.24
CA LEU A 240 16.15 13.56 4.40
C LEU A 240 16.80 14.96 4.38
N ARG A 241 15.99 16.00 4.54
CA ARG A 241 16.50 17.36 4.77
C ARG A 241 16.95 17.51 6.21
N ALA A 242 18.09 18.15 6.41
CA ALA A 242 18.48 18.62 7.73
C ALA A 242 17.40 19.59 8.27
N LYS A 243 16.99 19.41 9.52
CA LYS A 243 16.14 20.41 10.19
C LYS A 243 16.95 21.70 10.30
N ALA A 244 16.43 22.80 9.77
CA ALA A 244 16.98 24.11 10.06
C ALA A 244 16.84 24.35 11.57
N HIS A 245 17.97 24.51 12.25
CA HIS A 245 18.04 24.84 13.67
C HIS A 245 17.90 26.34 13.90
#